data_AF-A0A1M7CUQ4-F1
#
_entry.id   AF-A0A1M7CUQ4-F1
#
_cell.length_a   1.000
_cell.length_b   1.000
_cell.length_c   1.000
_cell.angle_alpha   90.00
_cell.angle_beta   90.00
_cell.angle_gamma   90.00
#
_symmetry.space_group_name_H-M   'P 1'
#
loop_
_entity.id
_entity.type
_entity.pdbx_description
1 polymer ?
#
loop_
_entity_poly.entity_id
_entity_poly.type
_entity_poly.pdbx_seq_one_letter_code
_entity_poly.pdbx_strand_id
1 'polypeptide(L)' 'MSPRALSLILEWAQEHQDELMEDWELCQRMQPPKKISPLP' A
#
# COMPACT_ATOMS: atom_id res chain seq x y z
N MET A 1 -11.28 -4.98 14.95
CA MET A 1 -10.52 -3.76 14.63
C MET A 1 -11.38 -2.54 14.95
N SER A 2 -10.78 -1.43 15.39
CA SER A 2 -11.55 -0.20 15.59
C SER A 2 -11.93 0.39 14.22
N PRO A 3 -13.10 1.03 14.07
CA PRO A 3 -13.49 1.70 12.83
C PRO A 3 -12.46 2.75 12.36
N ARG A 4 -11.73 3.36 13.31
CA ARG A 4 -10.67 4.33 13.05
C ARG A 4 -9.46 3.72 12.36
N ALA A 5 -9.02 2.54 12.82
CA ALA A 5 -7.90 1.84 12.20
C ALA A 5 -8.21 1.43 10.75
N LEU A 6 -9.44 0.98 10.49
CA LEU A 6 -9.87 0.66 9.13
C LEU A 6 -9.89 1.89 8.22
N SER A 7 -10.40 3.02 8.72
CA SER A 7 -10.46 4.26 7.95
C SER A 7 -9.07 4.76 7.56
N LEU A 8 -8.12 4.74 8.51
CA LEU A 8 -6.72 5.11 8.26
C LEU A 8 -6.05 4.23 7.21
N ILE A 9 -6.25 2.90 7.28
CA ILE A 9 -5.70 1.97 6.28
C ILE A 9 -6.29 2.23 4.89
N LEU A 10 -7.59 2.52 4.81
CA LEU A 10 -8.25 2.80 3.53
C LEU A 10 -7.78 4.13 2.92
N GLU A 11 -7.64 5.17 3.74
CA GLU A 11 -7.11 6.48 3.31
C GLU A 11 -5.69 6.34 2.76
N TRP A 12 -4.82 5.64 3.49
CA TRP A 12 -3.46 5.35 3.05
C TRP A 12 -3.41 4.50 1.77
N ALA A 13 -4.21 3.42 1.71
CA ALA A 13 -4.25 2.57 0.52
C ALA A 13 -4.77 3.33 -0.71
N GLN A 14 -5.66 4.31 -0.51
CA GLN A 14 -6.16 5.16 -1.58
C GLN A 14 -5.11 6.18 -2.05
N GLU A 15 -4.35 6.76 -1.13
CA GLU A 15 -3.23 7.67 -1.44
C GLU A 15 -2.09 6.94 -2.18
N HIS A 16 -1.82 5.69 -1.80
CA HIS A 16 -0.72 4.88 -2.33
C HIS A 16 -1.16 3.81 -3.35
N GLN A 17 -2.36 3.94 -3.93
CA GLN A 17 -2.95 2.91 -4.80
C GLN A 17 -2.04 2.54 -5.99
N ASP A 18 -1.48 3.54 -6.66
CA ASP A 18 -0.64 3.33 -7.83
C ASP A 18 0.70 2.66 -7.45
N GLU A 19 1.31 3.07 -6.34
CA GLU A 19 2.54 2.49 -5.81
C GLU A 19 2.34 1.02 -5.41
N LEU A 20 1.21 0.71 -4.77
CA LEU A 20 0.84 -0.66 -4.40
C LEU A 20 0.64 -1.55 -5.62
N MET A 21 0.05 -1.02 -6.70
CA MET A 21 -0.14 -1.77 -7.94
C MET A 21 1.19 -2.01 -8.67
N GLU A 22 2.07 -1.01 -8.71
CA GLU A 22 3.42 -1.18 -9.25
C GLU A 22 4.21 -2.25 -8.48
N ASP A 23 4.17 -2.18 -7.14
CA ASP A 23 4.84 -3.16 -6.30
C ASP A 23 4.25 -4.57 -6.47
N TRP A 24 2.94 -4.67 -6.69
CA TRP A 24 2.29 -5.93 -7.02
C TRP A 24 2.86 -6.53 -8.31
N GLU A 25 2.98 -5.74 -9.38
CA GLU A 25 3.59 -6.19 -10.63
C GLU A 25 5.06 -6.59 -10.48
N LEU A 26 5.84 -5.86 -9.68
CA LEU A 26 7.23 -6.20 -9.37
C LEU A 26 7.31 -7.56 -8.66
N CYS A 27 6.48 -7.76 -7.64
CA CYS A 27 6.43 -9.02 -6.89
C CYS A 27 6.03 -10.19 -7.79
N GLN A 28 5.06 -10.01 -8.69
CA GLN A 28 4.68 -11.03 -9.68
C GLN A 28 5.84 -11.45 -10.59
N ARG A 29 6.78 -10.53 -10.84
CA ARG A 29 8.00 -10.77 -11.64
C ARG A 29 9.20 -11.23 -10.80
N MET A 30 8.98 -11.56 -9.53
CA MET A 30 10.04 -11.88 -8.55
C MET A 30 11.09 -10.76 -8.38
N GLN A 31 10.67 -9.52 -8.59
CA GLN A 31 11.49 -8.33 -8.35
C GLN A 31 11.16 -7.75 -6.96
N PRO A 32 12.14 -7.09 -6.31
CA PRO A 32 11.89 -6.45 -5.03
C PRO A 32 10.91 -5.27 -5.22
N PRO A 33 9.92 -5.11 -4.32
CA PRO A 33 9.05 -3.95 -4.32
C PRO A 33 9.83 -2.68 -3.93
N LYS A 34 9.24 -1.52 -4.20
CA LYS A 34 9.76 -0.22 -3.78
C LYS A 34 9.38 0.07 -2.33
N LYS A 35 9.95 1.17 -1.80
CA LYS A 35 9.55 1.67 -0.48
C LYS A 35 8.34 2.56 -0.64
N ILE A 36 7.27 2.23 0.05
CA ILE A 36 6.09 3.09 0.21
C ILE A 36 6.16 3.75 1.58
N SER A 37 5.78 5.02 1.67
CA SER A 37 5.70 5.73 2.95
C SER A 37 4.75 5.01 3.91
N PRO A 38 5.10 4.81 5.18
CA PRO A 38 4.25 4.09 6.12
C PRO A 38 3.00 4.91 6.49
N LEU A 39 1.97 4.22 6.98
CA LEU A 39 0.84 4.84 7.66
C LEU A 39 1.36 5.67 8.86
N PRO A 40 0.90 6.92 9.05
CA PRO A 40 1.30 7.76 10.18
C PRO A 40 0.79 7.27 11.55
#